data_AF-A0A945ZSC2-F1
#
_entry.id   AF-A0A945ZSC2-F1
#
_cell.length_a   1.000
_cell.length_b   1.000
_cell.length_c   1.000
_cell.angle_alpha   90.00
_cell.angle_beta   90.00
_cell.angle_gamma   90.00
#
_symmetry.space_group_name_H-M   'P 1'
#
loop_
_entity.id
_entity.type
_entity.pdbx_description
1 polymer ?
#
loop_
_entity_poly.entity_id
_entity_poly.type
_entity_poly.pdbx_seq_one_letter_code
_entity_poly.pdbx_strand_id
1 'polypeptide(L)'
;MAHNVWKIGGFALITYVLVMVFVVPMGPGLLELRSTEGTFISEEMERPIPEYFLTGFATHWNEAPDQLSVIVRSQSNLVQLQVIEVLDDTHARIGVSLPYSLPSKSWDVLINHPVDGTLLLENGLFLSDRFIDESLTLPALAIEEFAADLPFHFPYQPRILETIRNLMLHVPMWFTMFVLMGIAFVASIKQLATSRSMVEDEKAEASVKAGLLFGILGLITGSVWARFTWGAWWVDDPQLNGALVTVLVYSGYIVLRNSIDNAPLRARLSAVYNLFAFIILIILLMVLPRFTESLHPGKGGNPGFNSYDLDSALRAAFYPAVIGWILIGIWMYRINLRFTRLNKLLK
;
A
#
# COMPACT_ATOMS: atom_id res chain seq x y z
N MET A 1 -26.27 13.66 -25.30
CA MET A 1 -25.33 12.59 -24.88
C MET A 1 -24.06 13.09 -24.19
N ALA A 2 -23.43 14.19 -24.63
CA ALA A 2 -22.16 14.70 -24.05
C ALA A 2 -22.16 14.97 -22.53
N HIS A 3 -23.30 15.30 -21.90
CA HIS A 3 -23.35 15.73 -20.50
C HIS A 3 -23.10 14.61 -19.46
N ASN A 4 -23.13 13.34 -19.87
CA ASN A 4 -22.98 12.17 -18.99
C ASN A 4 -21.71 11.35 -19.25
N VAL A 5 -20.92 11.69 -20.28
CA VAL A 5 -19.77 10.89 -20.72
C VAL A 5 -18.76 10.67 -19.59
N TRP A 6 -18.43 11.72 -18.83
CA TRP A 6 -17.49 11.64 -17.70
C TRP A 6 -18.02 10.79 -16.53
N LYS A 7 -19.34 10.67 -16.36
CA LYS A 7 -19.95 9.81 -15.31
C LYS A 7 -19.81 8.34 -15.69
N ILE A 8 -20.12 8.04 -16.95
CA ILE A 8 -19.95 6.69 -17.52
C ILE A 8 -18.46 6.31 -17.50
N GLY A 9 -17.58 7.25 -17.84
CA GLY A 9 -16.13 7.08 -17.74
C GLY A 9 -15.68 6.75 -16.32
N GLY A 10 -16.19 7.45 -15.30
CA GLY A 10 -15.89 7.15 -13.89
C GLY A 10 -16.25 5.71 -13.50
N PHE A 11 -17.45 5.24 -13.86
CA PHE A 11 -17.85 3.85 -13.61
C PHE A 11 -17.05 2.84 -14.42
N ALA A 12 -16.76 3.13 -15.68
CA ALA A 12 -15.94 2.25 -16.52
C ALA A 12 -14.53 2.07 -15.93
N LEU A 13 -13.92 3.15 -15.43
CA LEU A 13 -12.62 3.10 -14.76
C LEU A 13 -12.66 2.26 -13.49
N ILE A 14 -13.67 2.45 -12.62
CA ILE A 14 -13.78 1.62 -11.41
C ILE A 14 -14.04 0.15 -11.75
N THR A 15 -14.85 -0.13 -12.77
CA THR A 15 -15.11 -1.50 -13.24
C THR A 15 -13.82 -2.13 -13.75
N TYR A 16 -13.04 -1.40 -14.56
CA TYR A 16 -11.73 -1.83 -15.03
C TYR A 16 -10.79 -2.15 -13.86
N VAL A 17 -10.73 -1.28 -12.85
CA VAL A 17 -9.89 -1.49 -11.66
C VAL A 17 -10.34 -2.72 -10.88
N LEU A 18 -11.64 -2.94 -10.71
CA LEU A 18 -12.16 -4.13 -10.03
C LEU A 18 -11.75 -5.40 -10.79
N VAL A 19 -11.84 -5.42 -12.11
CA VAL A 19 -11.37 -6.55 -12.93
C VAL A 19 -9.87 -6.77 -12.71
N MET A 20 -9.05 -5.72 -12.81
CA MET A 20 -7.60 -5.82 -12.56
C MET A 20 -7.28 -6.39 -11.17
N VAL A 21 -7.96 -5.87 -10.14
CA VAL A 21 -7.79 -6.28 -8.75
C VAL A 21 -8.08 -7.77 -8.53
N PHE A 22 -9.03 -8.38 -9.26
CA PHE A 22 -9.38 -9.79 -9.05
C PHE A 22 -8.78 -10.76 -10.07
N VAL A 23 -8.30 -10.28 -11.21
CA VAL A 23 -7.83 -11.15 -12.31
C VAL A 23 -6.31 -11.15 -12.44
N VAL A 24 -5.63 -10.03 -12.17
CA VAL A 24 -4.18 -9.95 -12.32
C VAL A 24 -3.49 -10.72 -11.19
N PRO A 25 -2.63 -11.71 -11.48
CA PRO A 25 -1.93 -12.47 -10.44
C PRO A 25 -0.90 -11.60 -9.69
N MET A 26 -0.49 -12.05 -8.52
CA MET A 26 0.71 -11.52 -7.87
C MET A 26 1.95 -12.17 -8.50
N GLY A 27 3.03 -11.41 -8.57
CA GLY A 27 4.33 -11.89 -9.02
C GLY A 27 5.01 -12.78 -7.98
N PRO A 28 6.11 -13.43 -8.40
CA PRO A 28 6.86 -14.36 -7.57
C PRO A 28 7.58 -13.64 -6.42
N GLY A 29 7.81 -14.37 -5.34
CA GLY A 29 8.48 -13.89 -4.15
C GLY A 29 9.01 -15.00 -3.25
N LEU A 30 9.67 -14.61 -2.17
CA LEU A 30 10.20 -15.53 -1.16
C LEU A 30 9.52 -15.27 0.19
N LEU A 31 9.12 -16.35 0.86
CA LEU A 31 8.47 -16.30 2.17
C LEU A 31 9.46 -16.59 3.29
N GLU A 32 10.20 -17.70 3.18
CA GLU A 32 11.09 -18.13 4.25
C GLU A 32 12.19 -19.10 3.76
N LEU A 33 13.29 -19.13 4.50
CA LEU A 33 14.31 -20.18 4.45
C LEU A 33 14.50 -20.70 5.88
N ARG A 34 13.92 -21.87 6.19
CA ARG A 34 13.89 -22.42 7.56
C ARG A 34 14.80 -23.64 7.69
N SER A 35 15.45 -23.83 8.84
CA SER A 35 16.20 -25.06 9.12
C SER A 35 15.25 -26.25 9.24
N THR A 36 15.62 -27.41 8.70
CA THR A 36 14.88 -28.66 8.92
C THR A 36 15.40 -29.47 10.11
N GLU A 37 16.42 -28.97 10.82
CA GLU A 37 17.24 -29.70 11.81
C GLU A 37 17.95 -30.95 11.26
N GLY A 38 17.67 -31.30 10.00
CA GLY A 38 18.31 -32.38 9.28
C GLY A 38 19.69 -32.00 8.76
N THR A 39 20.43 -33.02 8.33
CA THR A 39 21.68 -32.83 7.60
C THR A 39 21.65 -33.65 6.32
N PHE A 40 22.28 -33.11 5.28
CA PHE A 40 22.49 -33.77 4.00
C PHE A 40 23.98 -34.02 3.81
N ILE A 41 24.37 -35.18 3.29
CA ILE A 41 25.77 -35.45 2.96
C ILE A 41 26.04 -34.83 1.59
N SER A 42 26.77 -33.72 1.56
CA SER A 42 27.16 -33.08 0.31
C SER A 42 28.16 -33.97 -0.42
N GLU A 43 27.83 -34.38 -1.65
CA GLU A 43 28.77 -35.14 -2.50
C GLU A 43 30.04 -34.33 -2.81
N GLU A 44 29.92 -33.00 -2.90
CA GLU A 44 31.04 -32.11 -3.22
C GLU A 44 32.01 -31.91 -2.04
N MET A 45 31.49 -31.85 -0.81
CA MET A 45 32.32 -31.63 0.39
C MET A 45 32.57 -32.89 1.23
N GLU A 46 31.98 -34.03 0.84
CA GLU A 46 32.05 -35.32 1.55
C GLU A 46 31.76 -35.21 3.06
N ARG A 47 30.90 -34.26 3.47
CA ARG A 47 30.57 -33.98 4.86
C ARG A 47 29.09 -33.63 5.05
N PRO A 48 28.50 -33.87 6.24
CA PRO A 48 27.15 -33.43 6.52
C PRO A 48 27.07 -31.91 6.56
N ILE A 49 26.11 -31.35 5.82
CA ILE A 49 25.73 -29.94 5.87
C ILE A 49 24.30 -29.79 6.39
N PRO A 50 23.99 -28.70 7.12
CA PRO A 50 22.63 -28.38 7.51
C PRO A 50 21.69 -28.28 6.31
N GLU A 51 20.54 -28.94 6.40
CA GLU A 51 19.46 -28.83 5.42
C GLU A 51 18.48 -27.73 5.83
N TYR A 52 18.08 -26.92 4.86
CA TYR A 52 17.09 -25.87 4.99
C TYR A 52 15.97 -26.07 3.97
N PHE A 53 14.76 -25.70 4.34
CA PHE A 53 13.57 -25.71 3.51
C PHE A 53 13.27 -24.29 3.05
N LEU A 54 13.33 -24.08 1.75
CA LEU A 54 13.06 -22.82 1.09
C LEU A 54 11.61 -22.79 0.61
N THR A 55 10.89 -21.72 0.94
CA THR A 55 9.49 -21.52 0.57
C THR A 55 9.33 -20.23 -0.23
N GLY A 56 8.88 -20.38 -1.48
CA GLY A 56 8.50 -19.30 -2.38
C GLY A 56 7.02 -18.95 -2.31
N PHE A 57 6.64 -17.90 -3.03
CA PHE A 57 5.26 -17.46 -3.23
C PHE A 57 5.05 -17.20 -4.71
N ALA A 58 4.07 -17.87 -5.33
CA ALA A 58 3.75 -17.72 -6.75
C ALA A 58 4.98 -17.85 -7.69
N THR A 59 5.94 -18.68 -7.31
CA THR A 59 7.12 -19.04 -8.10
C THR A 59 6.84 -20.21 -9.04
N HIS A 60 7.78 -20.52 -9.93
CA HIS A 60 7.63 -21.55 -10.98
C HIS A 60 8.84 -22.47 -11.06
N TRP A 61 9.44 -22.83 -9.92
CA TRP A 61 10.74 -23.53 -9.88
C TRP A 61 10.76 -24.90 -10.54
N ASN A 62 9.60 -25.56 -10.69
CA ASN A 62 9.50 -26.86 -11.36
C ASN A 62 9.61 -26.76 -12.89
N GLU A 63 9.50 -25.57 -13.48
CA GLU A 63 9.66 -25.38 -14.93
C GLU A 63 11.13 -25.56 -15.37
N ALA A 64 12.08 -25.15 -14.53
CA ALA A 64 13.51 -25.33 -14.77
C ALA A 64 14.27 -25.63 -13.46
N PRO A 65 14.04 -26.80 -12.84
CA PRO A 65 14.52 -27.11 -11.49
C PRO A 65 16.05 -27.07 -11.38
N ASP A 66 16.75 -27.51 -12.42
CA ASP A 66 18.22 -27.53 -12.47
C ASP A 66 18.84 -26.11 -12.63
N GLN A 67 18.02 -25.09 -12.92
CA GLN A 67 18.45 -23.71 -13.10
C GLN A 67 18.13 -22.82 -11.91
N LEU A 68 17.52 -23.36 -10.85
CA LEU A 68 17.33 -22.65 -9.60
C LEU A 68 18.69 -22.41 -8.94
N SER A 69 19.09 -21.15 -8.77
CA SER A 69 20.27 -20.80 -8.00
C SER A 69 19.87 -20.07 -6.72
N VAL A 70 20.47 -20.47 -5.60
CA VAL A 70 20.23 -19.85 -4.29
C VAL A 70 21.53 -19.29 -3.78
N ILE A 71 21.51 -18.01 -3.43
CA ILE A 71 22.69 -17.25 -3.05
C ILE A 71 22.38 -16.51 -1.76
N VAL A 72 23.34 -16.46 -0.83
CA VAL A 72 23.22 -15.65 0.37
C VAL A 72 24.15 -14.45 0.29
N ARG A 73 23.66 -13.29 0.72
CA ARG A 73 24.40 -12.03 0.70
C ARG A 73 24.50 -11.40 2.09
N SER A 74 25.69 -10.97 2.44
CA SER A 74 25.94 -10.09 3.58
C SER A 74 26.99 -9.04 3.20
N GLN A 75 26.55 -7.78 3.10
CA GLN A 75 27.37 -6.68 2.61
C GLN A 75 27.95 -6.98 1.21
N SER A 76 29.26 -7.08 1.06
CA SER A 76 29.94 -7.47 -0.19
C SER A 76 30.15 -8.97 -0.36
N ASN A 77 29.81 -9.78 0.64
CA ASN A 77 30.04 -11.22 0.63
C ASN A 77 28.85 -11.94 0.00
N LEU A 78 29.14 -12.82 -0.95
CA LEU A 78 28.17 -13.62 -1.68
C LEU A 78 28.59 -15.08 -1.66
N VAL A 79 27.66 -15.96 -1.33
CA VAL A 79 27.91 -17.41 -1.30
C VAL A 79 26.76 -18.12 -1.98
N GLN A 80 27.07 -18.91 -3.01
CA GLN A 80 26.08 -19.80 -3.61
C GLN A 80 25.88 -21.03 -2.73
N LEU A 81 24.63 -21.32 -2.42
CA LEU A 81 24.20 -22.49 -1.66
C LEU A 81 23.90 -23.66 -2.62
N GLN A 82 23.96 -24.88 -2.07
CA GLN A 82 23.66 -26.08 -2.84
C GLN A 82 22.14 -26.30 -2.86
N VAL A 83 21.54 -26.36 -4.05
CA VAL A 83 20.16 -26.85 -4.20
C VAL A 83 20.21 -28.38 -4.16
N ILE A 84 19.59 -28.98 -3.15
CA ILE A 84 19.53 -30.44 -2.98
C ILE A 84 18.46 -31.02 -3.92
N GLU A 85 17.27 -30.43 -3.87
CA GLU A 85 16.12 -30.88 -4.66
C GLU A 85 15.08 -29.74 -4.77
N VAL A 86 14.49 -29.58 -5.95
CA VAL A 86 13.27 -28.79 -6.14
C VAL A 86 12.08 -29.74 -6.02
N LEU A 87 11.20 -29.47 -5.06
CA LEU A 87 10.08 -30.36 -4.72
C LEU A 87 8.83 -30.04 -5.56
N ASP A 88 8.57 -28.75 -5.75
CA ASP A 88 7.47 -28.21 -6.56
C ASP A 88 7.77 -26.76 -6.96
N ASP A 89 6.78 -26.07 -7.53
CA ASP A 89 6.86 -24.68 -7.99
C ASP A 89 7.34 -23.69 -6.91
N THR A 90 7.12 -23.99 -5.64
CA THR A 90 7.31 -23.09 -4.49
C THR A 90 8.20 -23.65 -3.38
N HIS A 91 8.64 -24.90 -3.47
CA HIS A 91 9.42 -25.53 -2.40
C HIS A 91 10.70 -26.16 -2.92
N ALA A 92 11.79 -25.91 -2.23
CA ALA A 92 13.07 -26.54 -2.50
C ALA A 92 13.85 -26.84 -1.21
N ARG A 93 14.68 -27.88 -1.24
CA ARG A 93 15.60 -28.23 -0.16
C ARG A 93 16.99 -27.69 -0.49
N ILE A 94 17.56 -26.95 0.43
CA ILE A 94 18.81 -26.22 0.26
C ILE A 94 19.83 -26.68 1.29
N GLY A 95 21.03 -27.02 0.85
CA GLY A 95 22.18 -27.31 1.69
C GLY A 95 22.96 -26.04 1.99
N VAL A 96 23.14 -25.71 3.27
CA VAL A 96 23.87 -24.51 3.69
C VAL A 96 25.33 -24.83 3.99
N SER A 97 26.20 -24.52 3.03
CA SER A 97 27.64 -24.81 3.05
C SER A 97 28.50 -23.59 3.47
N LEU A 98 28.17 -22.97 4.61
CA LEU A 98 28.91 -21.80 5.10
C LEU A 98 30.03 -22.16 6.09
N PRO A 99 31.17 -21.41 6.10
CA PRO A 99 32.24 -21.61 7.09
C PRO A 99 31.77 -21.27 8.51
N TYR A 100 32.52 -21.74 9.51
CA TYR A 100 32.19 -21.52 10.92
C TYR A 100 32.35 -20.05 11.36
N SER A 101 33.36 -19.37 10.81
CA SER A 101 33.55 -17.93 10.98
C SER A 101 32.87 -17.18 9.83
N LEU A 102 32.07 -16.17 10.15
CA LEU A 102 31.30 -15.38 9.18
C LEU A 102 31.42 -13.87 9.46
N PRO A 103 31.29 -13.01 8.44
CA PRO A 103 31.22 -11.56 8.61
C PRO A 103 29.95 -11.06 9.30
N SER A 104 28.86 -11.84 9.27
CA SER A 104 27.56 -11.49 9.85
C SER A 104 26.79 -12.73 10.25
N LYS A 105 25.90 -12.60 11.23
CA LYS A 105 24.90 -13.63 11.58
C LYS A 105 23.67 -13.59 10.70
N SER A 106 23.38 -12.43 10.10
CA SER A 106 22.20 -12.20 9.25
C SER A 106 22.61 -12.06 7.79
N TRP A 107 21.93 -12.79 6.92
CA TRP A 107 22.18 -12.82 5.49
C TRP A 107 20.87 -12.68 4.73
N ASP A 108 20.89 -11.90 3.66
CA ASP A 108 19.83 -11.89 2.67
C ASP A 108 19.91 -13.20 1.86
N VAL A 109 18.76 -13.68 1.39
CA VAL A 109 18.68 -14.80 0.44
C VAL A 109 18.24 -14.23 -0.90
N LEU A 110 19.05 -14.46 -1.93
CA LEU A 110 18.74 -14.17 -3.33
C LEU A 110 18.52 -15.47 -4.08
N ILE A 111 17.60 -15.43 -5.03
CA ILE A 111 17.35 -16.57 -5.91
C ILE A 111 17.31 -16.07 -7.34
N ASN A 112 17.93 -16.81 -8.26
CA ASN A 112 17.71 -16.62 -9.68
C ASN A 112 17.02 -17.85 -10.27
N HIS A 113 15.99 -17.61 -11.07
CA HIS A 113 15.31 -18.63 -11.85
C HIS A 113 14.88 -18.02 -13.19
N PRO A 114 15.05 -18.70 -14.34
CA PRO A 114 14.77 -18.14 -15.66
C PRO A 114 13.36 -17.56 -15.83
N VAL A 115 12.36 -18.15 -15.17
CA VAL A 115 10.96 -17.69 -15.24
C VAL A 115 10.69 -16.59 -14.21
N ASP A 116 11.13 -16.78 -12.97
CA ASP A 116 10.77 -15.90 -11.85
C ASP A 116 11.68 -14.67 -11.71
N GLY A 117 12.80 -14.64 -12.44
CA GLY A 117 13.81 -13.61 -12.33
C GLY A 117 14.63 -13.73 -11.05
N THR A 118 15.18 -12.60 -10.62
CA THR A 118 15.88 -12.47 -9.34
C THR A 118 14.91 -12.10 -8.22
N LEU A 119 14.82 -12.94 -7.19
CA LEU A 119 14.01 -12.71 -6.00
C LEU A 119 14.89 -12.44 -4.78
N LEU A 120 14.39 -11.62 -3.86
CA LEU A 120 15.10 -11.23 -2.63
C LEU A 120 14.25 -11.51 -1.38
N LEU A 121 14.87 -12.16 -0.40
CA LEU A 121 14.39 -12.27 0.97
C LEU A 121 15.40 -11.59 1.90
N GLU A 122 15.06 -10.39 2.35
CA GLU A 122 15.89 -9.63 3.29
C GLU A 122 16.01 -10.36 4.63
N ASN A 123 17.23 -10.49 5.15
CA ASN A 123 17.51 -11.21 6.41
C ASN A 123 16.92 -12.63 6.47
N GLY A 124 16.85 -13.33 5.33
CA GLY A 124 16.24 -14.65 5.22
C GLY A 124 16.98 -15.79 5.91
N LEU A 125 18.28 -15.62 6.20
CA LEU A 125 19.10 -16.62 6.89
C LEU A 125 19.77 -16.04 8.13
N PHE A 126 19.49 -16.62 9.30
CA PHE A 126 20.11 -16.26 10.56
C PHE A 126 20.86 -17.45 11.19
N LEU A 127 22.16 -17.26 11.46
CA LEU A 127 23.05 -18.30 11.99
C LEU A 127 23.59 -17.90 13.38
N SER A 128 22.90 -18.35 14.42
CA SER A 128 23.21 -17.95 15.81
C SER A 128 24.49 -18.59 16.36
N ASP A 129 24.83 -19.78 15.88
CA ASP A 129 25.90 -20.67 16.35
C ASP A 129 27.26 -20.41 15.67
N ARG A 130 27.36 -19.38 14.82
CA ARG A 130 28.58 -19.03 14.08
C ARG A 130 29.40 -17.96 14.80
N PHE A 131 30.72 -18.03 14.63
CA PHE A 131 31.66 -17.02 15.13
C PHE A 131 31.69 -15.83 14.16
N ILE A 132 31.79 -14.60 14.70
CA ILE A 132 31.78 -13.39 13.88
C ILE A 132 33.17 -12.81 13.73
N ASP A 133 33.60 -12.71 12.48
CA ASP A 133 34.84 -12.06 12.05
C ASP A 133 34.49 -11.06 10.94
N GLU A 134 34.30 -9.79 11.32
CA GLU A 134 33.94 -8.70 10.40
C GLU A 134 35.03 -8.42 9.35
N SER A 135 36.26 -8.89 9.58
CA SER A 135 37.38 -8.72 8.63
C SER A 135 37.40 -9.79 7.53
N LEU A 136 36.60 -10.85 7.70
CA LEU A 136 36.53 -11.95 6.74
C LEU A 136 35.87 -11.48 5.44
N THR A 137 36.58 -11.70 4.33
CA THR A 137 36.06 -11.51 2.98
C THR A 137 35.96 -12.87 2.28
N LEU A 138 34.77 -13.16 1.76
CA LEU A 138 34.51 -14.35 0.96
C LEU A 138 34.76 -14.05 -0.54
N PRO A 139 35.01 -15.08 -1.36
CA PRO A 139 35.24 -14.89 -2.79
C PRO A 139 34.12 -14.09 -3.45
N ALA A 140 34.47 -13.21 -4.38
CA ALA A 140 33.49 -12.44 -5.12
C ALA A 140 32.74 -13.35 -6.10
N LEU A 141 31.44 -13.53 -5.85
CA LEU A 141 30.49 -14.08 -6.83
C LEU A 141 29.90 -12.91 -7.62
N ALA A 142 29.87 -12.98 -8.94
CA ALA A 142 29.07 -12.05 -9.73
C ALA A 142 27.62 -12.55 -9.77
N ILE A 143 26.67 -11.67 -9.48
CA ILE A 143 25.23 -11.95 -9.67
C ILE A 143 24.76 -11.06 -10.80
N GLU A 144 24.23 -11.69 -11.84
CA GLU A 144 23.42 -11.00 -12.83
C GLU A 144 21.97 -11.04 -12.34
N GLU A 145 21.46 -9.87 -11.95
CA GLU A 145 20.05 -9.72 -11.63
C GLU A 145 19.24 -9.54 -12.91
N PHE A 146 18.11 -10.24 -13.04
CA PHE A 146 17.24 -10.11 -14.21
C PHE A 146 15.76 -10.17 -13.83
N ALA A 147 14.92 -9.61 -14.71
CA ALA A 147 13.49 -9.54 -14.50
C ALA A 147 12.82 -10.89 -14.79
N ALA A 148 11.67 -11.13 -14.15
CA ALA A 148 10.83 -12.30 -14.42
C ALA A 148 10.34 -12.29 -15.88
N ASP A 149 10.32 -13.47 -16.52
CA ASP A 149 9.69 -13.70 -17.81
C ASP A 149 8.24 -14.16 -17.60
N LEU A 150 7.41 -13.26 -17.08
CA LEU A 150 6.03 -13.53 -16.72
C LEU A 150 5.05 -12.60 -17.44
N PRO A 151 3.80 -13.06 -17.67
CA PRO A 151 2.71 -12.18 -18.05
C PRO A 151 2.47 -11.07 -17.02
N PHE A 152 1.71 -10.05 -17.39
CA PHE A 152 1.40 -8.92 -16.51
C PHE A 152 0.90 -9.37 -15.12
N HIS A 153 1.62 -8.99 -14.07
CA HIS A 153 1.36 -9.33 -12.68
C HIS A 153 1.59 -8.12 -11.77
N PHE A 154 0.99 -8.13 -10.58
CA PHE A 154 1.33 -7.15 -9.54
C PHE A 154 2.65 -7.53 -8.84
N PRO A 155 3.42 -6.59 -8.30
CA PRO A 155 4.66 -6.90 -7.60
C PRO A 155 4.38 -7.60 -6.28
N TYR A 156 5.19 -8.61 -5.97
CA TYR A 156 5.22 -9.23 -4.66
C TYR A 156 5.68 -8.23 -3.59
N GLN A 157 5.01 -8.22 -2.44
CA GLN A 157 5.47 -7.46 -1.28
C GLN A 157 5.35 -8.32 -0.01
N PRO A 158 6.47 -8.69 0.64
CA PRO A 158 6.46 -9.68 1.72
C PRO A 158 5.62 -9.26 2.95
N ARG A 159 5.45 -7.95 3.19
CA ARG A 159 4.71 -7.45 4.36
C ARG A 159 3.19 -7.47 4.20
N ILE A 160 2.68 -7.44 2.96
CA ILE A 160 1.25 -7.25 2.69
C ILE A 160 0.68 -8.27 1.70
N LEU A 161 1.51 -8.99 0.95
CA LEU A 161 1.13 -10.07 0.06
C LEU A 161 -0.07 -9.66 -0.83
N GLU A 162 -1.08 -10.52 -0.91
CA GLU A 162 -2.33 -10.30 -1.65
C GLU A 162 -3.13 -9.08 -1.16
N THR A 163 -2.94 -8.64 0.10
CA THR A 163 -3.68 -7.49 0.63
C THR A 163 -3.28 -6.16 -0.02
N ILE A 164 -2.15 -6.11 -0.75
CA ILE A 164 -1.76 -4.93 -1.56
C ILE A 164 -2.85 -4.54 -2.56
N ARG A 165 -3.68 -5.48 -3.00
CA ARG A 165 -4.81 -5.20 -3.90
C ARG A 165 -5.78 -4.16 -3.35
N ASN A 166 -5.99 -4.16 -2.03
CA ASN A 166 -6.85 -3.19 -1.37
C ASN A 166 -6.30 -1.75 -1.45
N LEU A 167 -4.98 -1.58 -1.62
CA LEU A 167 -4.34 -0.27 -1.87
C LEU A 167 -5.01 0.45 -3.04
N MET A 168 -5.37 -0.29 -4.10
CA MET A 168 -5.99 0.23 -5.33
C MET A 168 -7.42 0.74 -5.13
N LEU A 169 -8.07 0.37 -4.03
CA LEU A 169 -9.44 0.78 -3.74
C LEU A 169 -9.49 1.77 -2.56
N HIS A 170 -8.80 1.44 -1.48
CA HIS A 170 -8.78 2.22 -0.25
C HIS A 170 -8.14 3.61 -0.42
N VAL A 171 -6.91 3.70 -0.94
CA VAL A 171 -6.17 4.98 -1.01
C VAL A 171 -6.84 5.98 -1.96
N PRO A 172 -7.35 5.60 -3.14
CA PRO A 172 -8.13 6.50 -3.99
C PRO A 172 -9.36 7.12 -3.33
N MET A 173 -10.01 6.44 -2.37
CA MET A 173 -11.12 7.02 -1.61
C MET A 173 -10.64 8.20 -0.75
N TRP A 174 -9.46 8.10 -0.14
CA TRP A 174 -8.86 9.23 0.57
C TRP A 174 -8.54 10.39 -0.36
N PHE A 175 -7.94 10.15 -1.53
CA PHE A 175 -7.71 11.22 -2.51
C PHE A 175 -9.00 11.90 -2.94
N THR A 176 -10.07 11.13 -3.11
CA THR A 176 -11.40 11.67 -3.39
C THR A 176 -11.91 12.55 -2.24
N MET A 177 -11.74 12.11 -0.99
CA MET A 177 -12.03 12.93 0.18
C MET A 177 -11.21 14.23 0.18
N PHE A 178 -9.89 14.19 -0.06
CA PHE A 178 -9.03 15.38 -0.14
C PHE A 178 -9.54 16.38 -1.18
N VAL A 179 -9.88 15.92 -2.39
CA VAL A 179 -10.43 16.78 -3.44
C VAL A 179 -11.74 17.43 -3.01
N LEU A 180 -12.66 16.66 -2.42
CA LEU A 180 -13.96 17.16 -1.97
C LEU A 180 -13.82 18.14 -0.79
N MET A 181 -12.93 17.87 0.16
CA MET A 181 -12.65 18.80 1.26
C MET A 181 -11.94 20.05 0.76
N GLY A 182 -11.09 19.95 -0.27
CA GLY A 182 -10.47 21.09 -0.95
C GLY A 182 -11.50 21.99 -1.66
N ILE A 183 -12.49 21.40 -2.33
CA ILE A 183 -13.62 22.16 -2.91
C ILE A 183 -14.38 22.90 -1.80
N ALA A 184 -14.65 22.23 -0.68
CA ALA A 184 -15.33 22.85 0.46
C ALA A 184 -14.52 23.99 1.06
N PHE A 185 -13.21 23.81 1.20
CA PHE A 185 -12.26 24.80 1.71
C PHE A 185 -12.27 26.07 0.85
N VAL A 186 -12.12 25.93 -0.48
CA VAL A 186 -12.18 27.06 -1.42
C VAL A 186 -13.54 27.76 -1.37
N ALA A 187 -14.64 27.00 -1.33
CA ALA A 187 -15.98 27.58 -1.20
C ALA A 187 -16.15 28.34 0.13
N SER A 188 -15.55 27.85 1.22
CA SER A 188 -15.57 28.50 2.54
C SER A 188 -14.79 29.81 2.55
N ILE A 189 -13.63 29.87 1.87
CA ILE A 189 -12.90 31.13 1.66
C ILE A 189 -13.77 32.14 0.91
N LYS A 190 -14.39 31.71 -0.20
CA LYS A 190 -15.26 32.58 -1.01
C LYS A 190 -16.49 33.07 -0.22
N GLN A 191 -17.07 32.21 0.61
CA GLN A 191 -18.19 32.56 1.48
C GLN A 191 -17.82 33.71 2.44
N LEU A 192 -16.62 33.65 3.03
CA LEU A 192 -16.13 34.69 3.94
C LEU A 192 -15.72 35.97 3.21
N ALA A 193 -15.12 35.86 2.02
CA ALA A 193 -14.68 37.00 1.22
C ALA A 193 -15.84 37.80 0.63
N THR A 194 -16.89 37.11 0.13
CA THR A 194 -17.99 37.76 -0.58
C THR A 194 -19.17 38.11 0.33
N SER A 195 -19.24 37.55 1.54
CA SER A 195 -20.22 37.78 2.64
C SER A 195 -21.74 37.79 2.32
N ARG A 196 -22.15 37.78 1.05
CA ARG A 196 -23.53 38.03 0.60
C ARG A 196 -24.19 36.89 -0.17
N SER A 197 -23.44 35.90 -0.65
CA SER A 197 -23.99 34.82 -1.48
C SER A 197 -24.04 33.50 -0.72
N MET A 198 -25.24 32.99 -0.42
CA MET A 198 -25.45 31.66 0.19
C MET A 198 -25.03 30.50 -0.74
N VAL A 199 -24.69 30.81 -1.99
CA VAL A 199 -24.31 29.81 -3.00
C VAL A 199 -22.99 29.10 -2.63
N GLU A 200 -22.03 29.82 -2.05
CA GLU A 200 -20.74 29.23 -1.67
C GLU A 200 -20.87 28.35 -0.42
N ASP A 201 -21.69 28.77 0.54
CA ASP A 201 -22.09 27.97 1.69
C ASP A 201 -22.74 26.63 1.30
N GLU A 202 -23.67 26.64 0.34
CA GLU A 202 -24.29 25.40 -0.19
C GLU A 202 -23.27 24.46 -0.84
N LYS A 203 -22.31 25.02 -1.60
CA LYS A 203 -21.24 24.24 -2.22
C LYS A 203 -20.35 23.61 -1.16
N ALA A 204 -19.97 24.36 -0.13
CA ALA A 204 -19.16 23.85 0.96
C ALA A 204 -19.87 22.69 1.67
N GLU A 205 -21.13 22.88 2.06
CA GLU A 205 -21.93 21.84 2.74
C GLU A 205 -22.05 20.56 1.90
N ALA A 206 -22.45 20.70 0.63
CA ALA A 206 -22.63 19.56 -0.26
C ALA A 206 -21.32 18.77 -0.46
N SER A 207 -20.20 19.49 -0.55
CA SER A 207 -18.89 18.90 -0.75
C SER A 207 -18.37 18.20 0.52
N VAL A 208 -18.56 18.80 1.71
CA VAL A 208 -18.23 18.14 2.99
C VAL A 208 -19.04 16.86 3.17
N LYS A 209 -20.35 16.89 2.94
CA LYS A 209 -21.20 15.69 3.06
C LYS A 209 -20.75 14.57 2.11
N ALA A 210 -20.38 14.90 0.88
CA ALA A 210 -19.84 13.93 -0.06
C ALA A 210 -18.47 13.41 0.39
N GLY A 211 -17.55 14.29 0.79
CA GLY A 211 -16.21 13.91 1.24
C GLY A 211 -16.23 13.05 2.51
N LEU A 212 -17.13 13.34 3.45
CA LEU A 212 -17.27 12.59 4.70
C LEU A 212 -17.64 11.13 4.44
N LEU A 213 -18.47 10.86 3.43
CA LEU A 213 -18.78 9.49 3.03
C LEU A 213 -17.51 8.74 2.58
N PHE A 214 -16.66 9.36 1.77
CA PHE A 214 -15.38 8.76 1.37
C PHE A 214 -14.43 8.55 2.54
N GLY A 215 -14.43 9.46 3.52
CA GLY A 215 -13.69 9.27 4.77
C GLY A 215 -14.17 8.06 5.56
N ILE A 216 -15.50 7.88 5.70
CA ILE A 216 -16.09 6.72 6.38
C ILE A 216 -15.78 5.42 5.63
N LEU A 217 -15.93 5.40 4.30
CA LEU A 217 -15.57 4.24 3.48
C LEU A 217 -14.06 3.95 3.56
N GLY A 218 -13.23 4.98 3.58
CA GLY A 218 -11.79 4.88 3.83
C GLY A 218 -11.50 4.21 5.17
N LEU A 219 -12.14 4.63 6.26
CA LEU A 219 -11.98 3.99 7.57
C LEU A 219 -12.40 2.52 7.57
N ILE A 220 -13.55 2.19 6.98
CA ILE A 220 -14.04 0.81 6.91
C ILE A 220 -13.07 -0.07 6.13
N THR A 221 -12.69 0.37 4.92
CA THR A 221 -11.77 -0.40 4.06
C THR A 221 -10.37 -0.50 4.65
N GLY A 222 -9.91 0.51 5.40
CA GLY A 222 -8.64 0.49 6.12
C GLY A 222 -8.66 -0.46 7.31
N SER A 223 -9.76 -0.48 8.07
CA SER A 223 -9.95 -1.41 9.19
C SER A 223 -10.01 -2.87 8.73
N VAL A 224 -10.71 -3.13 7.61
CA VAL A 224 -10.70 -4.45 6.96
C VAL A 224 -9.29 -4.83 6.53
N TRP A 225 -8.55 -3.91 5.91
CA TRP A 225 -7.15 -4.15 5.53
C TRP A 225 -6.30 -4.54 6.74
N ALA A 226 -6.39 -3.77 7.82
CA ALA A 226 -5.65 -4.00 9.04
C ALA A 226 -5.90 -5.39 9.62
N ARG A 227 -7.17 -5.85 9.59
CA ARG A 227 -7.54 -7.18 10.09
C ARG A 227 -6.86 -8.31 9.30
N PHE A 228 -6.75 -8.18 7.98
CA PHE A 228 -6.16 -9.22 7.13
C PHE A 228 -4.63 -9.15 7.04
N THR A 229 -4.03 -7.97 7.24
CA THR A 229 -2.57 -7.81 7.20
C THR A 229 -1.92 -8.01 8.58
N TRP A 230 -2.51 -7.45 9.64
CA TRP A 230 -1.91 -7.42 10.98
C TRP A 230 -2.73 -8.15 12.05
N GLY A 231 -3.85 -8.77 11.67
CA GLY A 231 -4.69 -9.54 12.60
C GLY A 231 -5.59 -8.69 13.51
N ALA A 232 -5.56 -7.36 13.43
CA ALA A 232 -6.37 -6.47 14.27
C ALA A 232 -7.19 -5.48 13.43
N TRP A 233 -8.43 -5.20 13.83
CA TRP A 233 -9.30 -4.22 13.14
C TRP A 233 -8.78 -2.78 13.23
N TRP A 234 -7.96 -2.50 14.24
CA TRP A 234 -7.32 -1.21 14.43
C TRP A 234 -5.96 -1.45 15.07
N VAL A 235 -4.93 -0.85 14.49
CA VAL A 235 -3.56 -0.87 14.99
C VAL A 235 -3.20 0.52 15.50
N ASP A 236 -2.31 0.62 16.48
CA ASP A 236 -1.86 1.92 16.97
C ASP A 236 -0.89 2.56 15.96
N ASP A 237 -1.47 3.17 14.93
CA ASP A 237 -0.75 3.84 13.86
C ASP A 237 -1.20 5.32 13.77
N PRO A 238 -0.24 6.28 13.72
CA PRO A 238 -0.55 7.71 13.68
C PRO A 238 -1.44 8.14 12.51
N GLN A 239 -1.32 7.51 11.34
CA GLN A 239 -2.14 7.82 10.19
C GLN A 239 -3.54 7.26 10.32
N LEU A 240 -3.70 6.05 10.88
CA LEU A 240 -5.00 5.44 11.14
C LEU A 240 -5.79 6.27 12.18
N ASN A 241 -5.13 6.64 13.28
CA ASN A 241 -5.69 7.52 14.31
C ASN A 241 -6.01 8.92 13.74
N GLY A 242 -5.11 9.49 12.94
CA GLY A 242 -5.32 10.77 12.27
C GLY A 242 -6.51 10.78 11.30
N ALA A 243 -6.73 9.67 10.60
CA ALA A 243 -7.89 9.46 9.73
C ALA A 243 -9.21 9.44 10.52
N LEU A 244 -9.26 8.74 11.65
CA LEU A 244 -10.44 8.71 12.52
C LEU A 244 -10.77 10.10 13.07
N VAL A 245 -9.77 10.80 13.61
CA VAL A 245 -9.94 12.15 14.15
C VAL A 245 -10.42 13.10 13.05
N THR A 246 -9.88 12.98 11.83
CA THR A 246 -10.34 13.80 10.68
C THR A 246 -11.82 13.60 10.39
N VAL A 247 -12.31 12.34 10.36
CA VAL A 247 -13.74 12.04 10.16
C VAL A 247 -14.59 12.59 11.31
N LEU A 248 -14.12 12.52 12.56
CA LEU A 248 -14.81 13.08 13.72
C LEU A 248 -14.89 14.61 13.66
N VAL A 249 -13.81 15.29 13.29
CA VAL A 249 -13.79 16.75 13.09
C VAL A 249 -14.80 17.16 12.01
N TYR A 250 -14.82 16.48 10.87
CA TYR A 250 -15.80 16.78 9.81
C TYR A 250 -17.23 16.37 10.18
N SER A 251 -17.43 15.40 11.08
CA SER A 251 -18.74 15.13 11.67
C SER A 251 -19.18 16.27 12.58
N GLY A 252 -18.25 16.85 13.36
CA GLY A 252 -18.45 18.05 14.15
C GLY A 252 -18.89 19.27 13.32
N TYR A 253 -18.36 19.43 12.11
CA TYR A 253 -18.83 20.46 11.16
C TYR A 253 -20.34 20.31 10.87
N ILE A 254 -20.83 19.09 10.63
CA ILE A 254 -22.25 18.84 10.35
C ILE A 254 -23.11 19.12 11.58
N VAL A 255 -22.65 18.70 12.77
CA VAL A 255 -23.35 18.96 14.04
C VAL A 255 -23.47 20.46 14.31
N LEU A 256 -22.37 21.21 14.20
CA LEU A 256 -22.35 22.66 14.35
C LEU A 256 -23.33 23.33 13.38
N ARG A 257 -23.32 22.90 12.13
CA ARG A 257 -24.19 23.46 11.11
C ARG A 257 -25.66 23.25 11.43
N ASN A 258 -26.03 22.07 11.92
CA ASN A 258 -27.41 21.73 12.25
C ASN A 258 -27.92 22.40 13.55
N SER A 259 -27.04 22.93 14.41
CA SER A 259 -27.43 23.58 15.66
C SER A 259 -27.71 25.08 15.52
N ILE A 260 -27.50 25.68 14.34
CA ILE A 260 -27.65 27.12 14.12
C ILE A 260 -28.80 27.38 13.15
N ASP A 261 -29.89 27.98 13.63
CA ASP A 261 -31.05 28.30 12.80
C ASP A 261 -30.81 29.48 11.85
N ASN A 262 -30.15 30.53 12.35
CA ASN A 262 -29.86 31.75 11.58
C ASN A 262 -28.93 31.43 10.40
N ALA A 263 -29.45 31.53 9.17
CA ALA A 263 -28.73 31.09 7.98
C ALA A 263 -27.42 31.87 7.70
N PRO A 264 -27.39 33.22 7.75
CA PRO A 264 -26.13 33.97 7.63
C PRO A 264 -25.08 33.60 8.69
N LEU A 265 -25.50 33.44 9.95
CA LEU A 265 -24.61 33.06 11.05
C LEU A 265 -24.07 31.64 10.85
N ARG A 266 -24.95 30.69 10.51
CA ARG A 266 -24.59 29.29 10.21
C ARG A 266 -23.56 29.23 9.10
N ALA A 267 -23.77 29.95 8.01
CA ALA A 267 -22.85 29.99 6.88
C ALA A 267 -21.46 30.50 7.28
N ARG A 268 -21.41 31.60 8.05
CA ARG A 268 -20.15 32.17 8.51
C ARG A 268 -19.40 31.24 9.46
N LEU A 269 -20.08 30.70 10.48
CA LEU A 269 -19.46 29.80 11.47
C LEU A 269 -19.02 28.48 10.85
N SER A 270 -19.84 27.91 9.97
CA SER A 270 -19.48 26.69 9.22
C SER A 270 -18.25 26.93 8.35
N ALA A 271 -18.19 28.05 7.62
CA ALA A 271 -17.05 28.37 6.77
C ALA A 271 -15.75 28.46 7.57
N VAL A 272 -15.75 29.17 8.71
CA VAL A 272 -14.57 29.26 9.59
C VAL A 272 -14.17 27.88 10.11
N TYR A 273 -15.12 27.09 10.61
CA TYR A 273 -14.84 25.73 11.09
C TYR A 273 -14.19 24.87 10.00
N ASN A 274 -14.71 24.92 8.78
CA ASN A 274 -14.20 24.13 7.68
C ASN A 274 -12.76 24.49 7.28
N LEU A 275 -12.37 25.77 7.40
CA LEU A 275 -10.96 26.18 7.19
C LEU A 275 -10.05 25.49 8.19
N PHE A 276 -10.41 25.49 9.48
CA PHE A 276 -9.65 24.80 10.52
C PHE A 276 -9.65 23.28 10.33
N ALA A 277 -10.80 22.69 10.01
CA ALA A 277 -10.92 21.26 9.76
C ALA A 277 -10.02 20.79 8.60
N PHE A 278 -9.94 21.58 7.53
CA PHE A 278 -9.07 21.25 6.39
C PHE A 278 -7.58 21.31 6.76
N ILE A 279 -7.17 22.31 7.54
CA ILE A 279 -5.79 22.41 8.03
C ILE A 279 -5.46 21.21 8.93
N ILE A 280 -6.37 20.85 9.85
CA ILE A 280 -6.21 19.66 10.71
C ILE A 280 -6.08 18.38 9.87
N LEU A 281 -6.91 18.22 8.85
CA LEU A 281 -6.83 17.09 7.90
C LEU A 281 -5.46 16.99 7.24
N ILE A 282 -4.88 18.11 6.78
CA ILE A 282 -3.54 18.13 6.17
C ILE A 282 -2.48 17.75 7.20
N ILE A 283 -2.56 18.31 8.41
CA ILE A 283 -1.60 18.00 9.48
C ILE A 283 -1.65 16.51 9.84
N LEU A 284 -2.83 15.96 10.10
CA LEU A 284 -2.99 14.59 10.58
C LEU A 284 -2.63 13.53 9.54
N LEU A 285 -2.91 13.77 8.26
CA LEU A 285 -2.75 12.74 7.21
C LEU A 285 -1.50 12.90 6.36
N MET A 286 -0.98 14.13 6.22
CA MET A 286 0.18 14.43 5.36
C MET A 286 1.43 14.80 6.16
N VAL A 287 1.29 15.48 7.29
CA VAL A 287 2.44 15.99 8.06
C VAL A 287 2.85 15.00 9.15
N LEU A 288 1.96 14.70 10.10
CA LEU A 288 2.25 13.88 11.28
C LEU A 288 2.83 12.49 10.94
N PRO A 289 2.31 11.73 9.95
CA PRO A 289 2.82 10.40 9.64
C PRO A 289 4.23 10.38 9.07
N ARG A 290 4.82 11.53 8.73
CA ARG A 290 6.21 11.63 8.24
C ARG A 290 7.23 11.78 9.37
N PHE A 291 6.77 12.09 10.58
CA PHE A 291 7.60 12.28 11.77
C PHE A 291 7.48 11.14 12.77
N THR A 292 6.81 10.06 12.38
CA THR A 292 6.51 8.90 13.23
C THR A 292 6.70 7.62 12.44
N GLU A 293 7.05 6.53 13.12
CA GLU A 293 7.03 5.22 12.48
C GLU A 293 5.57 4.85 12.16
N SER A 294 5.34 4.39 10.94
CA SER A 294 4.01 4.04 10.45
C SER A 294 4.04 2.71 9.72
N LEU A 295 3.00 1.91 9.93
CA LEU A 295 2.79 0.64 9.23
C LEU A 295 2.35 0.84 7.78
N HIS A 296 2.02 2.08 7.40
CA HIS A 296 1.62 2.43 6.05
C HIS A 296 2.83 2.37 5.09
N PRO A 297 2.70 1.69 3.94
CA PRO A 297 3.77 1.64 2.94
C PRO A 297 4.27 3.05 2.55
N GLY A 298 5.59 3.25 2.56
CA GLY A 298 6.23 4.48 2.07
C GLY A 298 6.31 5.67 3.06
N LYS A 299 6.15 5.44 4.38
CA LYS A 299 6.17 6.52 5.39
C LYS A 299 7.22 6.42 6.51
N GLY A 300 7.98 5.33 6.60
CA GLY A 300 9.17 5.27 7.47
C GLY A 300 10.38 5.94 6.82
N GLY A 301 10.71 7.19 7.19
CA GLY A 301 11.99 7.86 6.90
C GLY A 301 12.37 8.11 5.43
N ASN A 302 11.65 7.55 4.47
CA ASN A 302 11.89 7.69 3.04
C ASN A 302 10.68 8.38 2.41
N PRO A 303 10.83 9.61 1.88
CA PRO A 303 9.69 10.45 1.50
C PRO A 303 8.99 9.87 0.29
N GLY A 304 7.84 9.23 0.54
CA GLY A 304 6.75 9.04 -0.41
C GLY A 304 7.06 8.10 -1.56
N PHE A 305 6.48 6.90 -1.53
CA PHE A 305 6.19 6.10 -2.72
C PHE A 305 7.35 5.75 -3.70
N ASN A 306 8.59 6.21 -3.55
CA ASN A 306 9.59 6.19 -4.64
C ASN A 306 10.05 4.82 -5.17
N SER A 307 9.91 3.73 -4.40
CA SER A 307 10.18 2.37 -4.94
C SER A 307 8.92 1.71 -5.51
N TYR A 308 7.76 1.86 -4.86
CA TYR A 308 6.46 1.38 -5.37
C TYR A 308 5.97 2.14 -6.59
N ASP A 309 6.33 3.42 -6.71
CA ASP A 309 6.03 4.23 -7.87
C ASP A 309 6.67 3.60 -9.11
N LEU A 310 7.83 2.94 -9.04
CA LEU A 310 8.47 2.45 -10.25
C LEU A 310 7.76 1.25 -10.89
N ASP A 311 6.92 0.52 -10.16
CA ASP A 311 6.22 -0.62 -10.71
C ASP A 311 5.04 -0.18 -11.62
N SER A 312 5.24 -0.38 -12.92
CA SER A 312 4.28 0.00 -13.95
C SER A 312 2.94 -0.73 -13.83
N ALA A 313 2.92 -1.93 -13.22
CA ALA A 313 1.71 -2.73 -13.09
C ALA A 313 0.77 -2.20 -12.00
N LEU A 314 1.31 -1.79 -10.84
CA LEU A 314 0.49 -1.12 -9.81
C LEU A 314 -0.11 0.17 -10.33
N ARG A 315 0.68 0.99 -11.05
CA ARG A 315 0.21 2.26 -11.64
C ARG A 315 -0.95 2.05 -12.61
N ALA A 316 -0.94 0.96 -13.38
CA ALA A 316 -1.98 0.65 -14.35
C ALA A 316 -3.37 0.46 -13.70
N ALA A 317 -3.43 -0.04 -12.46
CA ALA A 317 -4.69 -0.10 -11.71
C ALA A 317 -4.92 1.15 -10.85
N PHE A 318 -3.87 1.66 -10.19
CA PHE A 318 -3.98 2.73 -9.20
C PHE A 318 -4.48 4.05 -9.79
N TYR A 319 -3.89 4.54 -10.88
CA TYR A 319 -4.28 5.85 -11.42
C TYR A 319 -5.70 5.88 -12.02
N PRO A 320 -6.13 4.87 -12.78
CA PRO A 320 -7.54 4.73 -13.15
C PRO A 320 -8.47 4.71 -11.94
N ALA A 321 -8.06 4.09 -10.83
CA ALA A 321 -8.85 4.09 -9.60
C ALA A 321 -8.99 5.49 -9.00
N VAL A 322 -7.88 6.22 -8.88
CA VAL A 322 -7.86 7.62 -8.41
C VAL A 322 -8.81 8.48 -9.25
N ILE A 323 -8.69 8.43 -10.57
CA ILE A 323 -9.53 9.22 -11.47
C ILE A 323 -10.99 8.79 -11.36
N GLY A 324 -11.26 7.49 -11.38
CA GLY A 324 -12.61 6.93 -11.30
C GLY A 324 -13.34 7.36 -10.02
N TRP A 325 -12.68 7.22 -8.86
CA TRP A 325 -13.26 7.59 -7.57
C TRP A 325 -13.47 9.10 -7.45
N ILE A 326 -12.53 9.93 -7.94
CA ILE A 326 -12.69 11.40 -7.95
C ILE A 326 -13.89 11.80 -8.83
N LEU A 327 -14.05 11.19 -10.01
CA LEU A 327 -15.20 11.48 -10.88
C LEU A 327 -16.52 11.08 -10.20
N ILE A 328 -16.58 9.92 -9.56
CA ILE A 328 -17.75 9.49 -8.78
C ILE A 328 -18.00 10.47 -7.63
N GLY A 329 -16.97 10.85 -6.88
CA GLY A 329 -17.10 11.80 -5.76
C GLY A 329 -17.60 13.18 -6.20
N ILE A 330 -17.06 13.72 -7.30
CA ILE A 330 -17.56 14.97 -7.90
C ILE A 330 -19.02 14.83 -8.34
N TRP A 331 -19.40 13.67 -8.88
CA TRP A 331 -20.78 13.43 -9.26
C TRP A 331 -21.72 13.39 -8.05
N MET A 332 -21.33 12.70 -6.97
CA MET A 332 -22.08 12.66 -5.71
C MET A 332 -22.21 14.05 -5.10
N TYR A 333 -21.14 14.84 -5.09
CA TYR A 333 -21.18 16.25 -4.70
C TYR A 333 -22.21 17.05 -5.51
N ARG A 334 -22.22 16.92 -6.84
CA ARG A 334 -23.17 17.63 -7.71
C ARG A 334 -24.62 17.19 -7.47
N ILE A 335 -24.85 15.90 -7.19
CA ILE A 335 -26.18 15.40 -6.82
C ILE A 335 -26.62 16.03 -5.51
N ASN A 336 -25.76 16.01 -4.48
CA ASN A 336 -26.06 16.55 -3.16
C ASN A 336 -26.34 18.06 -3.18
N LEU A 337 -25.58 18.82 -3.99
CA LEU A 337 -25.81 20.25 -4.18
C LEU A 337 -27.18 20.53 -4.82
N ARG A 338 -27.55 19.77 -5.86
CA ARG A 338 -28.88 19.90 -6.49
C ARG A 338 -30.00 19.53 -5.53
N PHE A 339 -29.84 18.45 -4.79
CA PHE A 339 -30.79 17.99 -3.79
C PHE A 339 -31.02 19.06 -2.70
N THR A 340 -29.93 19.63 -2.17
CA THR A 340 -29.99 20.71 -1.18
C THR A 340 -30.75 21.92 -1.69
N ARG A 341 -30.51 22.32 -2.95
CA ARG A 341 -31.22 23.46 -3.57
C ARG A 341 -32.70 23.16 -3.81
N LEU A 342 -33.04 21.98 -4.29
CA LEU A 342 -34.43 21.58 -4.48
C LEU A 342 -35.21 21.57 -3.16
N ASN A 343 -34.61 21.03 -2.09
CA ASN A 343 -35.24 21.04 -0.77
C ASN A 343 -35.49 22.44 -0.21
N LYS A 344 -34.67 23.44 -0.59
CA LYS A 344 -34.91 24.84 -0.23
C LYS A 344 -36.02 25.51 -1.06
N LEU A 345 -36.26 25.04 -2.29
CA LEU A 345 -37.33 25.56 -3.15
C LEU A 345 -38.70 24.96 -2.79
N LEU A 346 -38.72 23.76 -2.19
CA LEU A 346 -39.93 23.05 -1.78
C LEU A 346 -40.41 23.42 -0.37
N LYS A 347 -39.58 24.13 0.41
CA LYS A 347 -39.93 24.72 1.70
C LYS A 347 -40.22 26.20 1.51
#